data_AF-A0A843GG68-F1
#
_entry.id   AF-A0A843GG68-F1
#
_cell.length_a   1.000
_cell.length_b   1.000
_cell.length_c   1.000
_cell.angle_alpha   90.00
_cell.angle_beta   90.00
_cell.angle_gamma   90.00
#
_symmetry.space_group_name_H-M   'P 1'
#
loop_
_entity.id
_entity.type
_entity.pdbx_description
1 polymer ?
#
loop_
_entity_poly.entity_id
_entity_poly.type
_entity_poly.pdbx_seq_one_letter_code
_entity_poly.pdbx_strand_id
1 'polypeptide(L)'
;MILNIYNKNTIIKTYEAENYDIKFGVVEDVIELFDMDELQKGDDIELIKLVGKTIPKSLGSIKDLMKDIFDGLTDEELRNVKIKEMAQIIVTIIKYALSQISDGISKKK
;
A
#
# COMPACT_ATOMS: atom_id res chain seq x y z
N MET A 1 -2.37 -6.14 -7.71
CA MET A 1 -1.29 -5.14 -7.54
C MET A 1 -0.06 -5.59 -8.30
N ILE A 2 0.62 -4.66 -8.98
CA ILE A 2 1.86 -4.93 -9.72
C ILE A 2 2.97 -4.04 -9.14
N LEU A 3 4.13 -4.62 -8.87
CA LEU A 3 5.31 -3.91 -8.40
C LEU A 3 6.52 -4.26 -9.27
N ASN A 4 7.10 -3.27 -9.93
CA ASN A 4 8.25 -3.50 -10.80
C ASN A 4 9.57 -3.15 -10.11
N ILE A 5 10.57 -3.98 -10.35
CA ILE A 5 11.96 -3.75 -9.97
C ILE A 5 12.72 -3.27 -11.19
N TYR A 6 13.43 -2.16 -11.05
CA TYR A 6 14.11 -1.51 -12.15
C TYR A 6 15.63 -1.61 -12.06
N ASN A 7 16.28 -1.83 -13.18
CA ASN A 7 17.66 -1.43 -13.37
C ASN A 7 17.67 -0.20 -14.28
N LYS A 8 17.96 0.97 -13.68
CA LYS A 8 17.78 2.28 -14.34
C LYS A 8 16.33 2.45 -14.80
N ASN A 9 16.08 2.41 -16.11
CA ASN A 9 14.75 2.58 -16.70
C ASN A 9 14.15 1.28 -17.25
N THR A 10 14.86 0.16 -17.10
CA THR A 10 14.42 -1.15 -17.60
C THR A 10 13.87 -1.97 -16.45
N ILE A 11 12.69 -2.57 -16.64
CA ILE A 11 12.11 -3.51 -15.69
C ILE A 11 12.91 -4.81 -15.78
N ILE A 12 13.43 -5.28 -14.64
CA ILE A 12 14.20 -6.53 -14.55
C ILE A 12 13.42 -7.65 -13.85
N LYS A 13 12.40 -7.30 -13.07
CA LYS A 13 11.52 -8.23 -12.38
C LYS A 13 10.19 -7.54 -12.06
N THR A 14 9.12 -8.32 -12.04
CA THR A 14 7.79 -7.85 -11.70
C THR A 14 7.19 -8.80 -10.67
N TYR A 15 6.68 -8.23 -9.59
CA TYR A 15 5.88 -8.93 -8.60
C TYR A 15 4.40 -8.66 -8.85
N GLU A 16 3.59 -9.71 -8.70
CA GLU A 16 2.13 -9.63 -8.79
C GLU A 16 1.54 -10.14 -7.47
N ALA A 17 0.59 -9.39 -6.91
CA ALA A 17 -0.12 -9.76 -5.70
C ALA A 17 -1.62 -9.48 -5.87
N GLU A 18 -2.47 -10.34 -5.34
CA GLU A 18 -3.92 -10.16 -5.41
C GLU A 18 -4.46 -9.33 -4.24
N ASN A 19 -5.43 -8.45 -4.50
CA ASN A 19 -6.02 -7.60 -3.46
C ASN A 19 -6.89 -8.42 -2.48
N TYR A 20 -7.40 -9.58 -2.90
CA TYR A 20 -8.25 -10.44 -2.08
C TYR A 20 -7.47 -11.23 -1.02
N ASP A 21 -6.15 -11.35 -1.18
CA ASP A 21 -5.26 -12.09 -0.26
C ASP A 21 -4.61 -11.18 0.81
N ILE A 22 -5.07 -9.93 0.90
CA ILE A 22 -4.60 -8.99 1.93
C ILE A 22 -5.05 -9.49 3.31
N LYS A 23 -4.09 -9.94 4.11
CA LYS A 23 -4.32 -10.39 5.49
C LYS A 23 -4.72 -9.21 6.38
N PHE A 24 -5.46 -9.49 7.46
CA PHE A 24 -5.87 -8.47 8.42
C PHE A 24 -4.68 -7.69 9.02
N GLY A 25 -3.53 -8.33 9.26
CA GLY A 25 -2.32 -7.63 9.75
C GLY A 25 -1.87 -6.48 8.84
N VAL A 26 -1.93 -6.68 7.52
CA VAL A 26 -1.61 -5.63 6.52
C VAL A 26 -2.61 -4.47 6.60
N VAL A 27 -3.87 -4.75 6.94
CA VAL A 27 -4.90 -3.73 7.16
C VAL A 27 -4.65 -2.98 8.47
N GLU A 28 -4.29 -3.69 9.53
CA GLU A 28 -3.93 -3.13 10.85
C GLU A 28 -2.74 -2.17 10.73
N ASP A 29 -1.66 -2.62 10.08
CA ASP A 29 -0.47 -1.79 9.82
C ASP A 29 -0.83 -0.50 9.07
N VAL A 30 -1.73 -0.58 8.09
CA VAL A 30 -2.19 0.60 7.37
C VAL A 30 -3.01 1.54 8.25
N ILE A 31 -3.89 1.02 9.11
CA ILE A 31 -4.66 1.84 10.06
C ILE A 31 -3.74 2.52 11.07
N GLU A 32 -2.68 1.84 11.53
CA GLU A 32 -1.71 2.42 12.45
C GLU A 32 -0.83 3.50 11.80
N LEU A 33 -0.52 3.33 10.51
CA LEU A 33 0.36 4.24 9.77
C LEU A 33 -0.35 5.50 9.26
N PHE A 34 -1.67 5.43 9.05
CA PHE A 34 -2.42 6.51 8.41
C PHE A 34 -3.67 6.88 9.21
N ASP A 35 -3.93 8.19 9.30
CA ASP A 35 -5.17 8.69 9.87
C ASP A 35 -6.35 8.38 8.92
N MET A 36 -7.11 7.33 9.24
CA MET A 36 -8.23 6.87 8.42
C MET A 36 -9.35 7.90 8.30
N ASP A 37 -9.50 8.81 9.26
CA ASP A 37 -10.52 9.87 9.21
C ASP A 37 -10.13 10.98 8.21
N GLU A 38 -8.83 11.20 7.99
CA GLU A 38 -8.33 12.06 6.91
C GLU A 38 -8.48 11.38 5.55
N LEU A 39 -8.25 10.07 5.49
CA LEU A 39 -8.34 9.29 4.25
C LEU A 39 -9.77 9.15 3.73
N GLN A 40 -10.78 9.09 4.60
CA GLN A 40 -12.19 8.98 4.18
C GLN A 40 -12.76 10.25 3.53
N LYS A 41 -12.13 11.41 3.77
CA LYS A 41 -12.68 12.72 3.36
C LYS A 41 -12.13 13.21 2.03
N GLY A 42 -11.04 12.61 1.54
CA GLY A 42 -10.31 13.12 0.38
C GLY A 42 -10.53 12.35 -0.91
N ASP A 43 -10.32 13.04 -2.03
CA ASP A 43 -10.25 12.41 -3.35
C ASP A 43 -8.92 11.63 -3.56
N ASP A 44 -8.80 10.90 -4.66
CA ASP A 44 -7.60 10.13 -5.00
C ASP A 44 -6.31 10.96 -4.98
N ILE A 45 -6.38 12.24 -5.34
CA ILE A 45 -5.23 13.14 -5.39
C ILE A 45 -4.82 13.52 -3.96
N GLU A 46 -5.79 13.79 -3.09
CA GLU A 46 -5.56 14.07 -1.68
C GLU A 46 -5.00 12.85 -0.94
N LEU A 47 -5.53 11.66 -1.21
CA LEU A 47 -4.98 10.39 -0.73
C LEU A 47 -3.52 10.20 -1.13
N ILE A 48 -3.19 10.40 -2.42
CA ILE A 48 -1.80 10.28 -2.90
C ILE A 48 -0.89 11.32 -2.23
N LYS A 49 -1.37 12.55 -2.02
CA LYS A 49 -0.60 13.60 -1.33
C LYS A 49 -0.35 13.26 0.14
N LEU A 50 -1.36 12.75 0.84
CA LEU A 50 -1.26 12.33 2.23
C LEU A 50 -0.27 11.17 2.35
N VAL A 51 -0.44 10.14 1.51
CA VAL A 51 0.49 9.00 1.43
C VAL A 51 1.92 9.46 1.12
N GLY A 52 2.10 10.36 0.14
CA GLY A 52 3.41 10.90 -0.22
C GLY A 52 4.11 11.66 0.93
N LYS A 53 3.36 12.28 1.84
CA LYS A 53 3.91 12.96 3.03
C LYS A 53 4.25 12.00 4.16
N THR A 54 3.52 10.89 4.27
CA THR A 54 3.70 9.88 5.32
C THR A 54 4.82 8.90 4.97
N ILE A 55 5.02 8.56 3.68
CA ILE A 55 6.04 7.59 3.25
C ILE A 55 7.42 7.87 3.86
N PRO A 56 8.00 9.09 3.75
CA PRO A 56 9.33 9.36 4.29
C PRO A 56 9.46 9.14 5.80
N LYS A 57 8.37 9.34 6.55
CA LYS A 57 8.34 9.22 8.02
C LYS A 57 8.17 7.77 8.46
N SER A 58 7.54 6.96 7.62
CA SER A 58 7.17 5.57 7.92
C SER A 58 7.87 4.56 7.00
N LEU A 59 9.05 4.92 6.47
CA LEU A 59 9.78 4.10 5.49
C LEU A 59 10.10 2.69 5.99
N GLY A 60 10.34 2.51 7.29
CA GLY A 60 10.58 1.18 7.88
C GLY A 60 9.35 0.30 7.75
N SER A 61 8.25 0.71 8.38
CA SER A 61 6.98 -0.02 8.37
C SER A 61 6.42 -0.23 6.97
N ILE A 62 6.56 0.76 6.07
CA ILE A 62 6.11 0.61 4.68
C ILE A 62 6.94 -0.45 3.95
N LYS A 63 8.24 -0.57 4.20
CA LYS A 63 9.03 -1.63 3.59
C LYS A 63 8.57 -3.00 4.05
N ASP A 64 8.30 -3.16 5.34
CA ASP A 64 7.85 -4.44 5.89
C ASP A 64 6.46 -4.80 5.35
N LEU A 65 5.53 -3.83 5.32
CA LEU A 65 4.24 -3.95 4.65
C LEU A 65 4.37 -4.44 3.20
N MET A 66 5.28 -3.83 2.43
CA MET A 66 5.52 -4.22 1.04
C MET A 66 6.07 -5.66 0.92
N LYS A 67 6.89 -6.13 1.86
CA LYS A 67 7.37 -7.52 1.88
C LYS A 67 6.26 -8.50 2.26
N ASP A 68 5.35 -8.09 3.13
CA ASP A 68 4.19 -8.91 3.51
C ASP A 68 3.18 -9.07 2.37
N ILE A 69 3.07 -8.05 1.51
CA ILE A 69 2.20 -8.09 0.32
C ILE A 69 2.84 -8.88 -0.82
N PHE A 70 4.14 -8.67 -1.07
CA PHE A 70 4.86 -9.28 -2.18
C PHE A 70 5.84 -10.33 -1.65
N ASP A 71 5.39 -11.58 -1.67
CA ASP A 71 6.19 -12.71 -1.19
C ASP A 71 7.56 -12.77 -1.90
N GLY A 72 8.62 -12.93 -1.11
CA GLY A 72 10.00 -12.96 -1.57
C GLY A 72 10.62 -11.60 -1.95
N LEU A 73 9.91 -10.47 -1.77
CA LEU A 73 10.48 -9.14 -2.01
C LEU A 73 11.63 -8.84 -1.04
N THR A 74 12.77 -8.41 -1.58
CA THR A 74 13.96 -8.11 -0.78
C THR A 74 14.18 -6.61 -0.57
N ASP A 75 14.97 -6.24 0.44
CA ASP A 75 15.37 -4.85 0.68
C ASP A 75 16.17 -4.23 -0.46
N GLU A 76 16.96 -5.05 -1.18
CA GLU A 76 17.74 -4.60 -2.33
C GLU A 76 16.83 -4.29 -3.54
N GLU A 77 15.85 -5.15 -3.79
CA GLU A 77 14.85 -4.93 -4.84
C GLU A 77 13.95 -3.72 -4.52
N LEU A 78 13.56 -3.55 -3.25
CA LEU A 78 12.79 -2.39 -2.79
C LEU A 78 13.47 -1.05 -3.08
N ARG A 79 14.81 -0.98 -3.05
CA ARG A 79 15.56 0.24 -3.41
C ARG A 79 15.43 0.61 -4.89
N ASN A 80 15.03 -0.34 -5.72
CA ASN A 80 14.91 -0.23 -7.16
C ASN A 80 13.46 -0.11 -7.64
N VAL A 81 12.51 0.11 -6.71
CA VAL A 81 11.11 0.38 -7.00
C VAL A 81 10.90 1.87 -7.27
N LYS A 82 9.98 2.21 -8.17
CA LYS A 82 9.54 3.60 -8.34
C LYS A 82 8.60 4.01 -7.21
N ILE A 83 8.90 5.14 -6.56
CA ILE A 83 8.08 5.69 -5.47
C ILE A 83 6.60 5.85 -5.82
N LYS A 84 6.29 6.17 -7.09
CA LYS A 84 4.90 6.29 -7.56
C LYS A 84 4.15 4.95 -7.54
N GLU A 85 4.82 3.83 -7.82
CA GLU A 85 4.22 2.50 -7.82
C GLU A 85 3.97 2.06 -6.36
N MET A 86 4.93 2.31 -5.48
CA MET A 86 4.75 2.11 -4.04
C MET A 86 3.57 2.92 -3.49
N ALA A 87 3.48 4.21 -3.81
CA ALA A 87 2.36 5.06 -3.38
C ALA A 87 1.00 4.53 -3.89
N GLN A 88 0.94 4.08 -5.16
CA GLN A 88 -0.27 3.49 -5.74
C GLN A 88 -0.71 2.21 -5.03
N ILE A 89 0.24 1.35 -4.65
CA ILE A 89 -0.04 0.12 -3.89
C ILE A 89 -0.62 0.47 -2.52
N ILE A 90 0.02 1.39 -1.78
CA ILE A 90 -0.47 1.82 -0.46
C ILE A 90 -1.88 2.41 -0.56
N VAL A 91 -2.13 3.29 -1.53
CA VAL A 91 -3.47 3.86 -1.77
C VAL A 91 -4.50 2.76 -2.09
N THR A 92 -4.11 1.74 -2.86
CA THR A 92 -4.99 0.61 -3.18
C THR A 92 -5.38 -0.17 -1.93
N ILE A 93 -4.44 -0.40 -1.01
CA ILE A 93 -4.68 -1.12 0.24
C ILE A 93 -5.54 -0.29 1.18
N ILE A 94 -5.27 1.01 1.32
CA ILE A 94 -6.10 1.92 2.12
C ILE A 94 -7.56 1.87 1.64
N LYS A 95 -7.77 2.01 0.33
CA LYS A 95 -9.12 1.94 -0.26
C LYS A 95 -9.78 0.59 -0.02
N TYR A 96 -9.03 -0.50 -0.16
CA TYR A 96 -9.52 -1.84 0.13
C TYR A 96 -9.93 -1.98 1.60
N ALA A 97 -9.08 -1.57 2.53
CA ALA A 97 -9.36 -1.57 3.96
C ALA A 97 -10.63 -0.77 4.30
N LEU A 98 -10.75 0.46 3.78
CA LEU A 98 -11.93 1.29 3.96
C LEU A 98 -13.20 0.63 3.41
N SER A 99 -13.12 -0.02 2.24
CA SER A 99 -14.24 -0.78 1.66
C SER A 99 -14.64 -1.94 2.56
N GLN A 100 -13.70 -2.76 3.03
CA GLN A 100 -14.00 -3.91 3.89
C GLN A 100 -14.61 -3.49 5.23
N ILE A 101 -14.12 -2.40 5.83
CA ILE A 101 -14.67 -1.84 7.08
C ILE A 101 -16.10 -1.34 6.84
N SER A 102 -16.31 -0.56 5.78
CA SER A 102 -17.64 -0.05 5.41
C SER A 102 -18.63 -1.18 5.10
N ASP A 103 -18.20 -2.21 4.37
CA ASP A 103 -19.00 -3.38 4.01
C ASP A 103 -19.34 -4.25 5.24
N GLY A 104 -18.38 -4.39 6.16
CA GLY A 104 -18.59 -5.07 7.45
C GLY A 104 -19.61 -4.34 8.35
N ILE A 105 -19.65 -3.01 8.29
CA ILE A 105 -20.63 -2.18 9.00
C ILE A 105 -22.02 -2.28 8.33
N SER A 106 -22.07 -2.31 7.00
CA SER A 106 -23.32 -2.29 6.23
C SER A 106 -23.99 -3.66 6.03
N LYS A 107 -23.28 -4.78 6.24
CA LYS A 107 -23.87 -6.15 6.26
C LYS A 107 -24.61 -6.52 7.56
N LYS A 108 -24.82 -5.59 8.50
CA LYS A 108 -25.86 -5.73 9.54
C LYS A 108 -27.21 -5.23 9.00
N LYS A 109 -27.87 -6.04 8.15
CA LYS A 109 -29.34 -6.01 7.97
C LYS A 109 -29.84 -7.32 7.39
#